data_AF-A0A966CJP4-F1
#
_entry.id   AF-A0A966CJP4-F1
#
_cell.length_a   1.000
_cell.length_b   1.000
_cell.length_c   1.000
_cell.angle_alpha   90.00
_cell.angle_beta   90.00
_cell.angle_gamma   90.00
#
_symmetry.space_group_name_H-M   'P 1'
#
loop_
_entity.id
_entity.type
_entity.pdbx_description
1 polymer ?
#
loop_
_entity_poly.entity_id
_entity_poly.type
_entity_poly.pdbx_seq_one_letter_code
_entity_poly.pdbx_strand_id
1 'polypeptide(L)'
;MNRDQANNLVRQTFTQAFDKGRFRNFTLNLLNRLDESKAFARNSQYVKEAFRGHVQGFERLGTYTSPENEKLDVLIVHLTHESKLERARTAIRNFVADHLKNRDEKDAALVAFVSPSESTWRFSYIKMEYATVEKDAGKAGPEQKPALSLPKGRRVGVEARLTPARRFSYIVGEG
;
A
#
# COMPACT_ATOMS: atom_id res chain seq x y z
N MET A 1 5.22 -23.93 -12.00
CA MET A 1 6.39 -23.19 -12.53
C MET A 1 7.66 -23.84 -11.98
N ASN A 2 8.65 -24.11 -12.82
CA ASN A 2 9.95 -24.63 -12.37
C ASN A 2 10.91 -23.48 -11.97
N ARG A 3 12.09 -23.81 -11.45
CA ARG A 3 13.06 -22.82 -10.96
C ARG A 3 13.56 -21.87 -12.06
N ASP A 4 13.84 -22.38 -13.25
CA ASP A 4 14.36 -21.57 -14.35
C ASP A 4 13.31 -20.61 -14.90
N GLN A 5 12.07 -21.08 -15.02
CA GLN A 5 10.92 -20.25 -15.36
C GLN A 5 10.70 -19.14 -14.33
N ALA A 6 10.83 -19.46 -13.03
CA ALA A 6 10.69 -18.48 -11.96
C ALA A 6 11.78 -17.39 -12.03
N ASN A 7 13.03 -17.79 -12.23
CA ASN A 7 14.15 -16.85 -12.40
C ASN A 7 13.95 -15.95 -13.63
N ASN A 8 13.51 -16.53 -14.75
CA ASN A 8 13.26 -15.79 -15.97
C ASN A 8 12.10 -14.81 -15.80
N LEU A 9 11.02 -15.22 -15.13
CA LEU A 9 9.90 -14.34 -14.82
C LEU A 9 10.34 -13.13 -13.98
N VAL A 10 11.11 -13.36 -12.91
CA VAL A 10 11.66 -12.28 -12.07
C VAL A 10 12.53 -11.34 -12.91
N ARG A 11 13.45 -11.86 -13.72
CA ARG A 11 14.32 -11.03 -14.58
C ARG A 11 13.50 -10.20 -15.56
N GLN A 12 12.59 -10.82 -16.31
CA GLN A 12 11.76 -10.14 -17.31
C GLN A 12 10.85 -9.07 -16.71
N THR A 13 10.37 -9.27 -15.47
CA THR A 13 9.52 -8.29 -14.80
C THR A 13 10.33 -7.13 -14.21
N PHE A 14 11.44 -7.41 -13.53
CA PHE A 14 12.09 -6.42 -12.65
C PHE A 14 13.34 -5.75 -13.22
N THR A 15 13.89 -6.20 -14.36
CA THR A 15 15.04 -5.54 -15.00
C THR A 15 14.65 -4.71 -16.23
N GLN A 16 13.36 -4.39 -16.36
CA GLN A 16 12.76 -3.72 -17.51
C GLN A 16 11.89 -2.55 -17.03
N ALA A 17 11.70 -1.54 -17.87
CA ALA A 17 10.72 -0.50 -17.61
C ALA A 17 9.34 -1.09 -17.28
N PHE A 18 8.56 -0.37 -16.47
CA PHE A 18 7.28 -0.88 -16.00
C PHE A 18 6.35 -1.23 -17.17
N ASP A 19 5.83 -2.45 -17.14
CA ASP A 19 4.77 -2.90 -18.03
C ASP A 19 3.69 -3.60 -17.22
N LYS A 20 2.45 -3.16 -17.42
CA LYS A 20 1.29 -3.68 -16.69
C LYS A 20 1.08 -5.17 -16.97
N GLY A 21 1.30 -5.63 -18.20
CA GLY A 21 1.14 -7.03 -18.58
C GLY A 21 2.13 -7.94 -17.87
N ARG A 22 3.42 -7.58 -17.90
CA ARG A 22 4.51 -8.28 -17.18
C ARG A 22 4.29 -8.28 -15.68
N PHE A 23 3.88 -7.15 -15.10
CA PHE A 23 3.60 -7.07 -13.67
C PHE A 23 2.41 -7.94 -13.27
N ARG A 24 1.29 -7.88 -14.01
CA ARG A 24 0.12 -8.74 -13.77
C ARG A 24 0.47 -10.22 -13.91
N ASN A 25 1.22 -10.60 -14.94
CA ASN A 25 1.66 -11.98 -15.10
C ASN A 25 2.52 -12.46 -13.92
N PHE A 26 3.44 -11.60 -13.45
CA PHE A 26 4.22 -11.90 -12.26
C PHE A 26 3.34 -12.11 -11.02
N THR A 27 2.39 -11.21 -10.74
CA THR A 27 1.54 -11.33 -9.54
C THR A 27 0.60 -12.53 -9.58
N LEU A 28 0.10 -12.91 -10.76
CA LEU A 28 -0.68 -14.15 -10.94
C LEU A 28 0.13 -15.41 -10.62
N ASN A 29 1.38 -15.47 -11.09
CA ASN A 29 2.27 -16.60 -10.80
C ASN A 29 2.77 -16.61 -9.35
N LEU A 30 2.88 -15.44 -8.73
CA LEU A 30 3.27 -15.32 -7.32
C LEU A 30 2.15 -15.75 -6.36
N LEU A 31 0.92 -15.32 -6.63
CA LEU A 31 -0.21 -15.44 -5.69
C LEU A 31 -1.14 -16.61 -6.02
N ASN A 32 -1.05 -17.21 -7.22
CA ASN A 32 -1.85 -18.32 -7.76
C ASN A 32 -3.38 -18.12 -7.85
N ARG A 33 -4.00 -17.34 -6.96
CA ARG A 33 -5.46 -17.13 -6.84
C ARG A 33 -5.80 -15.65 -6.65
N LEU A 34 -5.40 -14.83 -7.61
CA LEU A 34 -5.79 -13.42 -7.61
C LEU A 34 -7.22 -13.28 -8.15
N ASP A 35 -8.15 -12.78 -7.33
CA ASP A 35 -9.51 -12.44 -7.76
C ASP A 35 -9.52 -11.06 -8.42
N GLU A 36 -9.67 -11.04 -9.73
CA GLU A 36 -9.74 -9.82 -10.55
C GLU A 36 -11.19 -9.37 -10.85
N SER A 37 -12.22 -10.05 -10.30
CA SER A 37 -13.63 -9.75 -10.58
C SER A 37 -14.03 -8.31 -10.23
N LYS A 38 -13.32 -7.71 -9.28
CA LYS A 38 -13.50 -6.32 -8.85
C LYS A 38 -12.31 -5.43 -9.25
N ALA A 39 -11.55 -5.77 -10.29
CA ALA A 39 -10.48 -4.91 -10.80
C ALA A 39 -11.05 -3.55 -11.24
N PHE A 40 -10.29 -2.48 -11.02
CA PHE A 40 -10.71 -1.14 -11.44
C PHE A 40 -9.52 -0.19 -11.60
N ALA A 41 -9.74 0.89 -12.35
CA ALA A 41 -8.84 2.04 -12.45
C ALA A 41 -9.52 3.32 -11.91
N ARG A 42 -8.73 4.22 -11.35
CA ARG A 42 -9.16 5.53 -10.83
C ARG A 42 -8.14 6.60 -11.22
N ASN A 43 -8.64 7.68 -11.81
CA ASN A 43 -7.85 8.86 -12.12
C ASN A 43 -7.68 9.77 -10.88
N SER A 44 -6.98 10.89 -11.05
CA SER A 44 -6.64 11.85 -9.99
C SER A 44 -7.86 12.43 -9.25
N GLN A 45 -9.03 12.49 -9.88
CA GLN A 45 -10.24 13.05 -9.26
C GLN A 45 -10.70 12.21 -8.07
N TYR A 46 -10.46 10.89 -8.12
CA TYR A 46 -10.78 9.94 -7.06
C TYR A 46 -9.66 9.76 -6.04
N VAL A 47 -8.53 10.46 -6.20
CA VAL A 47 -7.45 10.53 -5.22
C VAL A 47 -7.79 11.64 -4.22
N LYS A 48 -7.65 11.38 -2.92
CA LYS A 48 -7.85 12.41 -1.88
C LYS A 48 -6.86 13.55 -2.07
N GLU A 49 -7.30 14.77 -1.78
CA GLU A 49 -6.51 15.99 -1.99
C GLU A 49 -5.11 15.92 -1.38
N ALA A 50 -4.99 15.38 -0.17
CA ALA A 50 -3.71 15.18 0.54
C ALA A 50 -2.67 14.34 -0.24
N PHE A 51 -3.08 13.55 -1.22
CA PHE A 51 -2.19 12.70 -2.03
C PHE A 51 -2.06 13.15 -3.49
N ARG A 52 -2.87 14.10 -3.96
CA ARG A 52 -2.91 14.52 -5.38
C ARG A 52 -1.60 15.14 -5.88
N GLY A 53 -0.83 15.76 -4.99
CA GLY A 53 0.53 16.24 -5.32
C GLY A 53 1.49 15.11 -5.68
N HIS A 54 1.17 13.87 -5.27
CA HIS A 54 2.05 12.71 -5.44
C HIS A 54 1.52 11.60 -6.33
N VAL A 55 0.20 11.43 -6.38
CA VAL A 55 -0.47 10.33 -7.07
C VAL A 55 -1.41 10.89 -8.13
N GLN A 56 -1.11 10.57 -9.39
CA GLN A 56 -1.94 10.94 -10.54
C GLN A 56 -3.13 10.00 -10.72
N GLY A 57 -3.02 8.76 -10.26
CA GLY A 57 -4.08 7.76 -10.35
C GLY A 57 -3.60 6.42 -9.85
N PHE A 58 -4.50 5.45 -9.80
CA PHE A 58 -4.16 4.10 -9.38
C PHE A 58 -5.10 3.06 -9.98
N GLU A 59 -4.64 1.83 -10.02
CA GLU A 59 -5.37 0.67 -10.48
C GLU A 59 -5.29 -0.43 -9.43
N ARG A 60 -6.42 -1.09 -9.20
CA ARG A 60 -6.45 -2.36 -8.48
C ARG A 60 -6.58 -3.48 -9.49
N LEU A 61 -5.58 -4.35 -9.55
CA LEU A 61 -5.58 -5.52 -10.43
C LEU A 61 -6.44 -6.64 -9.86
N GLY A 62 -6.44 -6.82 -8.55
CA GLY A 62 -7.26 -7.83 -7.89
C GLY A 62 -6.97 -7.91 -6.40
N THR A 63 -7.68 -8.82 -5.73
CA THR A 63 -7.46 -9.19 -4.33
C THR A 63 -7.01 -10.64 -4.25
N TYR A 64 -5.97 -10.90 -3.47
CA TYR A 64 -5.59 -12.23 -3.02
C TYR A 64 -6.08 -12.44 -1.58
N THR A 65 -6.57 -13.64 -1.27
CA THR A 65 -6.92 -14.05 0.09
C THR A 65 -6.01 -15.22 0.48
N SER A 66 -5.27 -15.06 1.58
CA SER A 66 -4.37 -16.11 2.09
C SER A 66 -5.17 -17.28 2.71
N PRO A 67 -4.53 -18.44 2.95
CA PRO A 67 -5.14 -19.53 3.70
C PRO A 67 -5.61 -19.13 5.10
N GLU A 68 -4.95 -18.15 5.73
CA GLU A 68 -5.28 -17.56 7.02
C GLU A 68 -6.33 -16.44 6.91
N ASN A 69 -6.94 -16.27 5.73
CA ASN A 69 -7.96 -15.27 5.43
C ASN A 69 -7.46 -13.81 5.48
N GLU A 70 -6.15 -13.58 5.38
CA GLU A 70 -5.58 -12.23 5.18
C GLU A 70 -5.85 -11.77 3.74
N LYS A 71 -6.35 -10.54 3.57
CA LYS A 71 -6.67 -9.95 2.26
C LYS A 71 -5.57 -9.00 1.81
N LEU A 72 -5.06 -9.26 0.61
CA LEU A 72 -4.03 -8.48 -0.04
C LEU A 72 -4.53 -7.89 -1.35
N ASP A 73 -4.43 -6.58 -1.53
CA ASP A 73 -4.72 -5.94 -2.83
C ASP A 73 -3.45 -5.83 -3.68
N VAL A 74 -3.56 -6.11 -4.98
CA VAL A 74 -2.48 -5.83 -5.96
C VAL A 74 -2.78 -4.51 -6.63
N LEU A 75 -1.87 -3.55 -6.49
CA LEU A 75 -2.04 -2.17 -6.93
C LEU A 75 -0.95 -1.72 -7.92
N ILE A 76 -1.37 -0.88 -8.87
CA ILE A 76 -0.48 -0.01 -9.64
C ILE A 76 -0.80 1.42 -9.24
N VAL A 77 0.21 2.19 -8.84
CA VAL A 77 0.05 3.59 -8.43
C VAL A 77 0.88 4.45 -9.38
N HIS A 78 0.19 5.27 -10.17
CA HIS A 78 0.79 6.19 -11.12
C HIS A 78 1.11 7.50 -10.41
N LEU A 79 2.39 7.87 -10.40
CA LEU A 79 2.89 9.04 -9.70
C LEU A 79 2.79 10.30 -10.57
N THR A 80 2.81 11.46 -9.93
CA THR A 80 2.96 12.74 -10.64
C THR A 80 4.39 12.89 -11.16
N HIS A 81 4.59 13.72 -12.20
CA HIS A 81 5.91 13.98 -12.78
C HIS A 81 6.91 14.57 -11.79
N GLU A 82 6.43 15.34 -10.80
CA GLU A 82 7.23 15.94 -9.73
C GLU A 82 7.62 14.93 -8.64
N SER A 83 6.91 13.80 -8.55
CA SER A 83 7.12 12.81 -7.51
C SER A 83 8.25 11.87 -7.84
N LYS A 84 9.41 12.19 -7.29
CA LYS A 84 10.57 11.30 -7.31
C LYS A 84 10.34 10.12 -6.37
N LEU A 85 10.60 8.91 -6.86
CA LEU A 85 10.46 7.66 -6.11
C LEU A 85 11.19 7.74 -4.76
N GLU A 86 12.37 8.36 -4.71
CA GLU A 86 13.16 8.49 -3.48
C GLU A 86 12.66 9.56 -2.50
N ARG A 87 11.97 10.61 -2.98
CA ARG A 87 11.54 11.74 -2.15
C ARG A 87 10.11 11.59 -1.64
N ALA A 88 9.23 10.91 -2.37
CA ALA A 88 7.81 10.80 -2.05
C ALA A 88 7.42 9.57 -1.20
N ARG A 89 8.40 8.81 -0.66
CA ARG A 89 8.18 7.49 -0.02
C ARG A 89 7.09 7.48 1.05
N THR A 90 7.13 8.46 1.94
CA THR A 90 6.16 8.56 3.03
C THR A 90 4.76 8.84 2.50
N ALA A 91 4.63 9.78 1.56
CA ALA A 91 3.34 10.16 0.99
C ALA A 91 2.70 9.01 0.20
N ILE A 92 3.46 8.36 -0.69
CA ILE A 92 2.94 7.24 -1.51
C ILE A 92 2.61 6.01 -0.63
N ARG A 93 3.35 5.76 0.44
CA ARG A 93 3.01 4.70 1.42
C ARG A 93 1.72 5.05 2.18
N ASN A 94 1.58 6.28 2.61
CA ASN A 94 0.39 6.73 3.33
C ASN A 94 -0.86 6.70 2.45
N PHE A 95 -0.72 6.95 1.14
CA PHE A 95 -1.78 6.73 0.17
C PHE A 95 -2.24 5.26 0.17
N VAL A 96 -1.31 4.30 0.10
CA VAL A 96 -1.66 2.86 0.12
C VAL A 96 -2.32 2.48 1.44
N ALA A 97 -1.83 2.98 2.57
CA ALA A 97 -2.44 2.76 3.88
C ALA A 97 -3.88 3.27 3.96
N ASP A 98 -4.13 4.45 3.39
CA ASP A 98 -5.48 5.00 3.29
C ASP A 98 -6.38 4.17 2.37
N HIS A 99 -5.86 3.66 1.25
CA HIS A 99 -6.59 2.71 0.39
C HIS A 99 -6.98 1.45 1.15
N LEU A 100 -6.03 0.82 1.86
CA LEU A 100 -6.26 -0.43 2.60
C LEU A 100 -7.32 -0.27 3.69
N LYS A 101 -7.30 0.85 4.43
CA LYS A 101 -8.30 1.15 5.48
C LYS A 101 -9.70 1.35 4.92
N ASN A 102 -9.84 2.05 3.79
CA ASN A 102 -11.14 2.47 3.29
C ASN A 102 -11.79 1.48 2.29
N ARG A 103 -11.11 0.37 1.94
CA ARG A 103 -11.56 -0.58 0.91
C ARG A 103 -11.65 -2.01 1.44
N ASP A 104 -12.70 -2.30 2.21
CA ASP A 104 -12.96 -3.62 2.80
C ASP A 104 -11.90 -4.06 3.84
N GLU A 105 -11.24 -3.10 4.49
CA GLU A 105 -10.25 -3.30 5.56
C GLU A 105 -9.21 -4.38 5.19
N LYS A 106 -8.46 -4.12 4.12
CA LYS A 106 -7.42 -5.03 3.65
C LYS A 106 -6.21 -5.03 4.60
N ASP A 107 -5.59 -6.18 4.75
CA ASP A 107 -4.42 -6.37 5.60
C ASP A 107 -3.13 -5.88 4.95
N ALA A 108 -3.00 -6.04 3.63
CA ALA A 108 -1.78 -5.69 2.91
C ALA A 108 -2.00 -5.27 1.45
N ALA A 109 -0.96 -4.69 0.85
CA ALA A 109 -0.88 -4.41 -0.57
C ALA A 109 0.46 -4.89 -1.15
N LEU A 110 0.40 -5.41 -2.37
CA LEU A 110 1.55 -5.52 -3.27
C LEU A 110 1.44 -4.41 -4.33
N VAL A 111 2.44 -3.54 -4.41
CA VAL A 111 2.31 -2.26 -5.13
C VAL A 111 3.45 -2.06 -6.11
N ALA A 112 3.09 -1.67 -7.33
CA ALA A 112 4.00 -1.04 -8.28
C ALA A 112 3.78 0.48 -8.27
N PHE A 113 4.77 1.26 -7.84
CA PHE A 113 4.78 2.72 -8.01
C PHE A 113 5.51 3.10 -9.28
N VAL A 114 4.82 3.78 -10.17
CA VAL A 114 5.27 4.03 -11.55
C VAL A 114 5.39 5.53 -11.75
N SER A 115 6.59 5.99 -12.09
CA SER A 115 6.82 7.37 -12.52
C SER A 115 6.58 7.48 -14.03
N PRO A 116 5.93 8.54 -14.53
CA PRO A 116 5.80 8.78 -15.97
C PRO A 116 7.13 9.19 -16.62
N SER A 117 8.15 9.53 -15.84
CA SER A 117 9.42 10.11 -16.33
C SER A 117 10.66 9.25 -16.04
N GLU A 118 10.48 8.06 -15.47
CA GLU A 118 11.60 7.18 -15.08
C GLU A 118 11.38 5.77 -15.63
N SER A 119 12.43 5.16 -16.20
CA SER A 119 12.44 3.75 -16.59
C SER A 119 12.51 2.82 -15.38
N THR A 120 13.01 3.32 -14.26
CA THR A 120 12.94 2.64 -12.97
C THR A 120 11.59 2.88 -12.31
N TRP A 121 11.11 1.86 -11.61
CA TRP A 121 9.87 1.88 -10.84
C TRP A 121 10.12 1.22 -9.48
N ARG A 122 9.15 1.33 -8.57
CA ARG A 122 9.29 0.74 -7.23
C ARG A 122 8.28 -0.36 -6.99
N PHE A 123 8.80 -1.54 -6.67
CA PHE A 123 8.02 -2.65 -6.18
C PHE A 123 8.00 -2.63 -4.65
N SER A 124 6.82 -2.75 -4.03
CA SER A 124 6.69 -2.70 -2.57
C SER A 124 5.63 -3.66 -2.04
N TYR A 125 5.90 -4.23 -0.88
CA TYR A 125 4.91 -4.88 -0.04
C TYR A 125 4.64 -4.01 1.19
N ILE A 126 3.37 -3.68 1.43
CA ILE A 126 2.94 -2.79 2.51
C ILE A 126 1.86 -3.51 3.31
N LYS A 127 2.14 -3.85 4.57
CA LYS A 127 1.17 -4.47 5.49
C LYS A 127 0.76 -3.49 6.58
N MET A 128 -0.53 -3.53 6.94
CA MET A 128 -1.07 -2.85 8.10
C MET A 128 -0.59 -3.59 9.36
N GLU A 129 0.12 -2.91 10.25
CA GLU A 129 0.55 -3.44 11.54
C GLU A 129 -0.17 -2.68 12.65
N TYR A 130 -1.19 -3.26 13.25
CA TYR A 130 -1.89 -2.62 14.37
C TYR A 130 -1.04 -2.74 15.63
N ALA A 131 -0.52 -1.63 16.13
CA ALA A 131 0.11 -1.59 17.44
C ALA A 131 -0.90 -1.11 18.47
N THR A 132 -1.00 -1.83 19.57
CA THR A 132 -1.67 -1.33 20.77
C THR A 132 -0.79 -0.25 21.39
N VAL A 133 -1.33 0.95 21.48
CA VAL A 133 -0.71 2.06 22.23
C VAL A 133 -1.53 2.31 23.48
N GLU A 134 -0.87 2.34 24.63
CA GLU A 134 -1.50 2.86 25.83
C GLU A 134 -1.71 4.37 25.62
N LYS A 135 -2.97 4.82 25.57
CA LYS A 135 -3.26 6.25 25.55
C LYS A 135 -3.29 6.74 26.99
N ASP A 136 -2.36 7.63 27.34
CA ASP A 136 -2.49 8.41 28.57
C ASP A 136 -3.73 9.31 28.48
N ALA A 137 -4.67 9.11 29.40
CA ALA A 137 -5.84 9.93 29.57
C ALA A 137 -5.43 11.31 30.12
N GLY A 138 -4.88 12.19 29.27
CA GLY A 138 -4.26 13.43 29.75
C GLY A 138 -4.23 14.64 28.82
N LYS A 139 -4.71 14.58 27.57
CA LYS A 139 -4.83 15.79 26.72
C LYS A 139 -6.23 15.94 26.12
N ALA A 140 -7.20 16.19 27.01
CA ALA A 140 -8.40 16.92 26.64
C ALA A 140 -8.07 18.42 26.71
N GLY A 141 -8.50 19.20 25.71
CA GLY A 141 -8.47 20.66 25.76
C GLY A 141 -9.28 21.22 26.94
N PRO A 142 -9.16 22.52 27.23
CA PRO A 142 -9.61 23.09 28.49
C PRO A 142 -11.13 22.92 28.71
N GLU A 143 -11.41 22.31 29.85
CA GLU A 143 -12.58 22.30 30.73
C GLU A 143 -13.93 22.85 30.22
N GLN A 144 -14.93 21.97 30.28
CA GLN A 144 -16.21 22.26 30.95
C GLN A 144 -16.61 21.00 31.75
N LYS A 145 -16.74 21.14 33.07
CA LYS A 145 -17.27 20.14 34.03
C LYS A 145 -18.81 20.32 34.14
N PRO A 146 -19.63 19.29 34.49
CA PRO A 146 -19.44 18.53 35.74
C PRO A 146 -19.81 17.03 35.78
N ALA A 147 -19.35 16.42 36.89
CA ALA A 147 -19.89 15.31 37.69
C ALA A 147 -20.18 13.92 37.07
N LEU A 148 -19.28 12.95 37.30
CA LEU A 148 -19.47 11.77 38.17
C LEU A 148 -18.23 10.87 38.01
N SER A 149 -17.51 10.61 39.09
CA SER A 149 -16.28 9.79 39.07
C SER A 149 -16.59 8.32 38.78
N LEU A 150 -16.25 7.86 37.58
CA LEU A 150 -16.03 6.45 37.27
C LEU A 150 -14.53 6.15 37.30
N PRO A 151 -14.09 4.94 37.68
CA PRO A 151 -12.67 4.61 37.73
C PRO A 151 -12.04 4.80 36.34
N LYS A 152 -10.86 5.42 36.29
CA LYS A 152 -10.07 5.62 35.07
C LYS A 152 -9.62 4.26 34.53
N GLY A 153 -10.48 3.62 33.74
CA GLY A 153 -10.13 2.45 32.95
C GLY A 153 -9.04 2.83 31.94
N ARG A 154 -7.97 2.02 31.91
CA ARG A 154 -6.90 2.09 30.91
C ARG A 154 -7.54 2.01 29.52
N ARG A 155 -7.52 3.10 28.75
CA ARG A 155 -8.01 3.09 27.37
C ARG A 155 -6.87 2.64 26.47
N VAL A 156 -6.90 1.37 26.05
CA VAL A 156 -6.01 0.87 25.01
C VAL A 156 -6.45 1.52 23.70
N GLY A 157 -5.58 2.33 23.11
CA GLY A 157 -5.74 2.82 21.75
C GLY A 157 -5.16 1.82 20.77
N VAL A 158 -5.79 1.63 19.63
CA VAL A 158 -5.15 0.94 18.49
C VAL A 158 -4.57 2.03 17.60
N GLU A 159 -3.24 2.07 17.47
CA GLU A 159 -2.55 2.89 16.49
C GLU A 159 -2.21 2.00 15.29
N ALA A 160 -2.75 2.35 14.13
CA ALA A 160 -2.36 1.71 12.88
C ALA A 160 -0.91 2.11 12.57
N ARG A 161 0.04 1.22 12.86
CA ARG A 161 1.38 1.29 12.32
C ARG A 161 1.36 0.58 10.96
N LEU A 162 2.35 0.90 10.15
CA LEU A 162 2.54 0.32 8.84
C LEU A 162 3.90 -0.33 8.88
N THR A 163 4.05 -1.48 8.21
CA THR A 163 5.36 -2.11 8.03
C THR A 163 6.39 -1.03 7.69
N PRO A 164 7.54 -1.01 8.39
CA PRO A 164 8.52 0.05 8.22
C PRO A 164 8.81 0.26 6.74
N ALA A 165 8.79 1.52 6.28
CA ALA A 165 8.82 1.88 4.86
C ALA A 165 10.04 1.33 4.06
N ARG A 166 11.05 0.79 4.75
CA ARG A 166 12.25 0.19 4.16
C ARG A 166 12.21 -1.34 4.08
N ARG A 167 11.32 -2.02 4.80
CA ARG A 167 11.18 -3.47 4.69
C ARG A 167 10.31 -3.76 3.46
N PHE A 168 10.84 -4.57 2.55
CA PHE A 168 10.15 -5.04 1.34
C PHE A 168 9.78 -3.94 0.32
N SER A 169 10.66 -2.98 0.10
CA SER A 169 10.50 -1.93 -0.91
C SER A 169 11.78 -1.79 -1.74
N TYR A 170 11.69 -1.97 -3.06
CA TYR A 170 12.83 -2.11 -3.96
C TYR A 170 12.65 -1.23 -5.20
N ILE A 171 13.68 -0.45 -5.53
CA ILE A 171 13.81 0.14 -6.86
C ILE A 171 14.22 -0.95 -7.83
N VAL A 172 13.50 -1.03 -8.93
CA VAL A 172 13.61 -2.03 -10.01
C VAL A 172 13.45 -1.30 -11.35
N GLY A 173 13.72 -1.98 -12.44
CA GLY A 173 13.52 -1.47 -13.78
C GLY A 173 14.80 -1.43 -14.60
N GLU A 174 14.73 -0.74 -15.73
CA GLU A 174 15.85 -0.64 -16.67
C GLU A 174 16.87 0.39 -16.17
N GLY A 175 18.13 -0.06 -16.02
CA GLY A 175 19.29 0.71 -15.57
C GLY A 175 20.58 0.00 -15.89
#